data_AF-A0A960IRG4-F1
#
_entry.id   AF-A0A960IRG4-F1
#
_cell.length_a   1.000
_cell.length_b   1.000
_cell.length_c   1.000
_cell.angle_alpha   90.00
_cell.angle_beta   90.00
_cell.angle_gamma   90.00
#
_symmetry.space_group_name_H-M   'P 1'
#
loop_
_entity.id
_entity.type
_entity.pdbx_description
1 polymer ?
#
loop_
_entity_poly.entity_id
_entity_poly.type
_entity_poly.pdbx_seq_one_letter_code
_entity_poly.pdbx_strand_id
1 'polypeptide(L)'
;MAVQDVTIPDTDPDTDGPVPASTDRTTPGARTERRRESVESLVQRSLEPAFGLCVRAFDPIGTSPEWRERARRIVMAATARAAVRSKGRSADDDTVRDLMARVAETSLDELMDHPGSAPPPDDVDLEKLLPDGFPMADMAPGGNLPYVVLQDAVAAARRIDRRVAFVVLAAGVPARGAAVLLGVPEAAVRASLERIAGRLADIHGTSDAADQ
;
A
#
# COMPACT_ATOMS: atom_id res chain seq x y z
N MET A 1 29.06 -58.76 -21.97
CA MET A 1 29.37 -58.68 -23.42
C MET A 1 29.96 -57.31 -23.67
N ALA A 2 31.09 -57.29 -24.36
CA ALA A 2 32.02 -56.16 -24.46
C ALA A 2 31.43 -54.96 -25.21
N VAL A 3 31.70 -53.77 -24.66
CA VAL A 3 31.42 -52.46 -25.24
C VAL A 3 32.53 -52.19 -26.26
N GLN A 4 32.15 -51.82 -27.49
CA GLN A 4 33.09 -51.61 -28.59
C GLN A 4 33.84 -50.29 -28.42
N ASP A 5 35.17 -50.39 -28.48
CA ASP A 5 36.10 -49.29 -28.78
C ASP A 5 35.86 -48.76 -30.19
N VAL A 6 35.64 -47.45 -30.32
CA VAL A 6 35.88 -46.72 -31.58
C VAL A 6 36.68 -45.47 -31.24
N THR A 7 37.92 -45.51 -31.71
CA THR A 7 38.97 -44.48 -31.63
C THR A 7 38.56 -43.19 -32.32
N ILE A 8 38.72 -42.06 -31.63
CA ILE A 8 38.58 -40.70 -32.14
C ILE A 8 39.88 -40.32 -32.86
N PRO A 9 39.85 -39.80 -34.11
CA PRO A 9 41.00 -39.08 -34.66
C PRO A 9 40.95 -37.62 -34.22
N ASP A 10 41.97 -37.25 -33.43
CA ASP A 10 42.44 -35.88 -33.18
C ASP A 10 42.76 -35.19 -34.51
N THR A 11 42.19 -34.03 -34.78
CA THR A 11 42.85 -32.96 -35.56
C THR A 11 42.08 -31.64 -35.41
N ASP A 12 42.53 -30.82 -34.47
CA ASP A 12 42.59 -29.37 -34.69
C ASP A 12 43.92 -29.07 -35.39
N PRO A 13 43.94 -28.14 -36.35
CA PRO A 13 44.65 -26.92 -36.01
C PRO A 13 43.95 -25.64 -36.50
N ASP A 14 43.98 -24.65 -35.61
CA ASP A 14 43.92 -23.22 -35.88
C ASP A 14 44.55 -22.84 -37.23
N THR A 15 43.87 -21.99 -37.99
CA THR A 15 44.17 -20.56 -38.18
C THR A 15 43.73 -20.15 -39.59
N ASP A 16 42.66 -19.35 -39.72
CA ASP A 16 42.46 -18.57 -40.94
C ASP A 16 41.63 -17.30 -40.70
N GLY A 17 42.35 -16.17 -40.64
CA GLY A 17 41.97 -14.94 -41.32
C GLY A 17 40.89 -14.03 -40.69
N PRO A 18 41.03 -12.69 -40.83
CA PRO A 18 40.10 -11.73 -40.23
C PRO A 18 38.80 -11.64 -41.05
N VAL A 19 37.67 -11.97 -40.41
CA VAL A 19 36.33 -11.78 -40.99
C VAL A 19 36.04 -10.27 -41.07
N PRO A 20 35.63 -9.73 -42.24
CA PRO A 20 35.45 -8.30 -42.44
C PRO A 20 34.32 -7.73 -41.56
N ALA A 21 34.55 -6.51 -41.07
CA ALA A 21 33.63 -5.72 -40.27
C ALA A 21 32.22 -5.69 -40.89
N SER A 22 31.30 -6.42 -40.28
CA SER A 22 29.87 -6.29 -40.54
C SER A 22 29.48 -4.87 -40.15
N THR A 23 29.21 -4.06 -41.17
CA THR A 23 28.68 -2.71 -41.07
C THR A 23 27.52 -2.65 -40.07
N ASP A 24 27.79 -1.92 -39.00
CA ASP A 24 26.85 -1.38 -38.04
C ASP A 24 25.73 -0.65 -38.78
N ARG A 25 24.62 -1.38 -39.03
CA ARG A 25 23.31 -0.76 -39.27
C ARG A 25 22.65 -0.67 -37.90
N THR A 26 23.03 0.35 -37.15
CA THR A 26 22.29 0.82 -35.98
C THR A 26 20.89 1.18 -36.44
N THR A 27 19.93 0.25 -36.28
CA THR A 27 18.51 0.53 -36.45
C THR A 27 18.16 1.64 -35.44
N PRO A 28 17.71 2.84 -35.86
CA PRO A 28 17.24 3.85 -34.93
C PRO A 28 15.86 3.41 -34.45
N GLY A 29 15.84 2.54 -33.45
CA GLY A 29 14.61 1.96 -32.90
C GLY A 29 14.78 1.26 -31.55
N ALA A 30 16.02 0.99 -31.11
CA ALA A 30 16.28 0.37 -29.81
C ALA A 30 16.25 1.36 -28.62
N ARG A 31 15.42 2.41 -28.69
CA ARG A 31 15.22 3.35 -27.57
C ARG A 31 13.86 3.07 -26.93
N THR A 32 13.88 2.16 -25.95
CA THR A 32 12.86 2.02 -24.91
C THR A 32 11.42 1.80 -25.39
N GLU A 33 11.13 0.66 -25.98
CA GLU A 33 9.82 0.03 -25.72
C GLU A 33 9.85 -0.49 -24.27
N ARG A 34 9.64 0.41 -23.29
CA ARG A 34 9.08 -0.05 -22.01
C ARG A 34 7.74 -0.65 -22.38
N ARG A 35 7.67 -1.98 -22.38
CA ARG A 35 6.46 -2.78 -22.56
C ARG A 35 5.35 -2.10 -21.76
N ARG A 36 4.41 -1.42 -22.44
CA ARG A 36 3.26 -0.80 -21.77
C ARG A 36 2.45 -1.96 -21.21
N GLU A 37 2.63 -2.26 -19.92
CA GLU A 37 1.72 -3.16 -19.24
C GLU A 37 0.32 -2.54 -19.37
N SER A 38 -0.64 -3.34 -19.80
CA SER A 38 -2.03 -2.92 -19.84
C SER A 38 -2.46 -2.51 -18.43
N VAL A 39 -3.26 -1.46 -18.32
CA VAL A 39 -3.96 -1.04 -17.08
C VAL A 39 -4.59 -2.24 -16.40
N GLU A 40 -5.15 -3.16 -17.17
CA GLU A 40 -5.74 -4.39 -16.67
C GLU A 40 -4.72 -5.26 -15.91
N SER A 41 -3.52 -5.46 -16.45
CA SER A 41 -2.48 -6.29 -15.83
C SER A 41 -1.93 -5.67 -14.54
N LEU A 42 -1.73 -4.34 -14.52
CA LEU A 42 -1.21 -3.64 -13.36
C LEU A 42 -2.26 -3.48 -12.25
N VAL A 43 -3.53 -3.24 -12.62
CA VAL A 43 -4.66 -3.31 -11.70
C VAL A 43 -4.77 -4.71 -11.10
N GLN A 44 -4.72 -5.77 -11.92
CA GLN A 44 -4.81 -7.16 -11.45
C GLN A 44 -3.73 -7.46 -10.40
N ARG A 45 -2.49 -7.00 -10.62
CA ARG A 45 -1.37 -7.14 -9.68
C ARG A 45 -1.53 -6.31 -8.40
N SER A 46 -2.34 -5.24 -8.45
CA SER A 46 -2.56 -4.34 -7.31
C SER A 46 -3.80 -4.70 -6.49
N LEU A 47 -4.71 -5.51 -7.05
CA LEU A 47 -5.93 -5.96 -6.38
C LEU A 47 -5.64 -6.75 -5.10
N GLU A 48 -4.71 -7.71 -5.16
CA GLU A 48 -4.36 -8.53 -4.00
C GLU A 48 -3.66 -7.73 -2.91
N PRO A 49 -2.67 -6.86 -3.19
CA PRO A 49 -2.13 -5.92 -2.21
C PRO A 49 -3.18 -4.98 -1.60
N ALA A 50 -4.07 -4.41 -2.42
CA ALA A 50 -5.15 -3.53 -1.95
C ALA A 50 -6.14 -4.29 -1.06
N PHE A 51 -6.48 -5.52 -1.42
CA PHE A 51 -7.32 -6.40 -0.63
C PHE A 51 -6.65 -6.80 0.68
N GLY A 52 -5.37 -7.17 0.65
CA GLY A 52 -4.58 -7.46 1.84
C GLY A 52 -4.54 -6.27 2.80
N LEU A 53 -4.37 -5.05 2.28
CA LEU A 53 -4.43 -3.83 3.09
C LEU A 53 -5.78 -3.66 3.78
N CYS A 54 -6.89 -3.85 3.07
CA CYS A 54 -8.22 -3.80 3.66
C CYS A 54 -8.43 -4.91 4.69
N VAL A 55 -8.05 -6.16 4.40
CA VAL A 55 -8.21 -7.28 5.33
C VAL A 55 -7.42 -7.06 6.61
N ARG A 56 -6.21 -6.47 6.55
CA ARG A 56 -5.46 -6.12 7.76
C ARG A 56 -6.22 -5.16 8.69
N ALA A 57 -7.04 -4.26 8.12
CA ALA A 57 -7.87 -3.35 8.91
C ALA A 57 -9.20 -3.99 9.36
N PHE A 58 -9.92 -4.65 8.45
CA PHE A 58 -11.29 -5.12 8.68
C PHE A 58 -11.39 -6.55 9.24
N ASP A 59 -10.40 -7.40 9.02
CA ASP A 59 -10.43 -8.80 9.49
C ASP A 59 -9.00 -9.33 9.73
N PRO A 60 -8.25 -8.75 10.68
CA PRO A 60 -6.85 -9.11 10.90
C PRO A 60 -6.64 -10.57 11.32
N ILE A 61 -7.67 -11.19 11.94
CA ILE A 61 -7.63 -12.57 12.44
C ILE A 61 -8.21 -13.56 11.40
N GLY A 62 -8.86 -13.06 10.34
CA GLY A 62 -9.40 -13.88 9.26
C GLY A 62 -10.68 -14.64 9.63
N THR A 63 -11.44 -14.14 10.60
CA THR A 63 -12.61 -14.84 11.18
C THR A 63 -13.95 -14.25 10.74
N SER A 64 -13.96 -13.10 10.07
CA SER A 64 -15.20 -12.43 9.64
C SER A 64 -15.38 -12.44 8.11
N PRO A 65 -16.17 -13.40 7.58
CA PRO A 65 -16.54 -13.43 6.17
C PRO A 65 -17.22 -12.16 5.69
N GLU A 66 -18.03 -11.52 6.54
CA GLU A 66 -18.74 -10.28 6.23
C GLU A 66 -17.77 -9.12 5.95
N TRP A 67 -16.81 -8.93 6.85
CA TRP A 67 -15.80 -7.88 6.71
C TRP A 67 -14.86 -8.13 5.55
N ARG A 68 -14.54 -9.40 5.29
CA ARG A 68 -13.79 -9.81 4.10
C ARG A 68 -14.53 -9.49 2.81
N GLU A 69 -15.83 -9.73 2.75
CA GLU A 69 -16.65 -9.37 1.59
C GLU A 69 -16.79 -7.84 1.43
N ARG A 70 -16.87 -7.10 2.54
CA ARG A 70 -16.85 -5.63 2.51
C ARG A 70 -15.52 -5.09 1.98
N ALA A 71 -14.39 -5.64 2.42
CA ALA A 71 -13.06 -5.33 1.88
C ALA A 71 -12.99 -5.57 0.37
N ARG A 72 -13.55 -6.68 -0.15
CA ARG A 72 -13.61 -6.94 -1.60
C ARG A 72 -14.41 -5.87 -2.33
N ARG A 73 -15.59 -5.50 -1.82
CA ARG A 73 -16.44 -4.46 -2.43
C ARG A 73 -15.72 -3.12 -2.52
N ILE A 74 -14.98 -2.73 -1.48
CA ILE A 74 -14.18 -1.49 -1.48
C ILE A 74 -13.10 -1.51 -2.56
N VAL A 75 -12.33 -2.59 -2.63
CA VAL A 75 -11.25 -2.73 -3.62
C VAL A 75 -11.80 -2.72 -5.04
N MET A 76 -12.91 -3.43 -5.29
CA MET A 76 -13.57 -3.45 -6.59
C MET A 76 -14.09 -2.06 -6.99
N ALA A 77 -14.71 -1.32 -6.06
CA ALA A 77 -15.19 0.04 -6.31
C ALA A 77 -14.04 1.02 -6.61
N ALA A 78 -12.95 0.95 -5.84
CA ALA A 78 -11.76 1.77 -6.06
C ALA A 78 -11.10 1.44 -7.40
N THR A 79 -11.04 0.16 -7.75
CA THR A 79 -10.50 -0.34 -9.01
C THR A 79 -11.31 0.13 -10.22
N ALA A 80 -12.63 -0.01 -10.17
CA ALA A 80 -13.51 0.47 -11.24
C ALA A 80 -13.32 1.97 -11.48
N ARG A 81 -13.19 2.77 -10.41
CA ARG A 81 -12.93 4.21 -10.51
C ARG A 81 -11.55 4.53 -11.07
N ALA A 82 -10.51 3.77 -10.70
CA ALA A 82 -9.17 3.92 -11.23
C ALA A 82 -9.13 3.60 -12.74
N ALA A 83 -9.77 2.51 -13.15
CA ALA A 83 -9.89 2.08 -14.55
C ALA A 83 -10.60 3.12 -15.45
N VAL A 84 -11.63 3.80 -14.92
CA VAL A 84 -12.32 4.89 -15.66
C VAL A 84 -11.38 6.09 -15.90
N ARG A 85 -10.48 6.40 -14.96
CA ARG A 85 -9.57 7.56 -15.06
C ARG A 85 -8.38 7.30 -15.98
N SER A 86 -7.96 6.04 -16.09
CA SER A 86 -6.82 5.61 -16.89
C SER A 86 -7.14 5.34 -18.37
N LYS A 87 -8.38 5.58 -18.84
CA LYS A 87 -8.81 5.48 -20.25
C LYS A 87 -7.76 6.01 -21.25
N GLY A 88 -6.89 5.13 -21.75
CA GLY A 88 -5.85 5.41 -22.73
C GLY A 88 -4.45 5.76 -22.20
N ARG A 89 -4.22 5.76 -20.87
CA ARG A 89 -2.88 5.95 -20.28
C ARG A 89 -2.20 4.61 -20.01
N SER A 90 -0.88 4.60 -20.16
CA SER A 90 -0.04 3.49 -19.70
C SER A 90 -0.28 3.32 -18.21
N ALA A 91 -0.44 2.08 -17.77
CA ALA A 91 -0.43 1.77 -16.36
C ALA A 91 1.00 1.93 -15.86
N ASP A 92 1.17 2.78 -14.88
CA ASP A 92 2.44 3.09 -14.25
C ASP A 92 2.28 3.09 -12.72
N ASP A 93 3.38 3.26 -12.01
CA ASP A 93 3.38 3.30 -10.54
C ASP A 93 2.45 4.39 -9.99
N ASP A 94 2.23 5.48 -10.71
CA ASP A 94 1.33 6.56 -10.30
C ASP A 94 -0.13 6.13 -10.33
N THR A 95 -0.51 5.28 -11.30
CA THR A 95 -1.83 4.67 -11.36
C THR A 95 -2.08 3.74 -10.16
N VAL A 96 -1.07 2.97 -9.74
CA VAL A 96 -1.14 2.10 -8.56
C VAL A 96 -1.23 2.92 -7.28
N ARG A 97 -0.44 3.99 -7.15
CA ARG A 97 -0.51 4.90 -6.00
C ARG A 97 -1.88 5.56 -5.89
N ASP A 98 -2.48 6.03 -6.98
CA ASP A 98 -3.85 6.60 -6.96
C ASP A 98 -4.88 5.56 -6.55
N LEU A 99 -4.75 4.30 -6.99
CA LEU A 99 -5.61 3.19 -6.55
C LEU A 99 -5.48 2.97 -5.03
N MET A 100 -4.27 2.77 -4.52
CA MET A 100 -4.01 2.53 -3.10
C MET A 100 -4.49 3.69 -2.23
N ALA A 101 -4.26 4.93 -2.68
CA ALA A 101 -4.73 6.13 -1.99
C ALA A 101 -6.27 6.22 -1.93
N ARG A 102 -6.99 5.79 -2.97
CA ARG A 102 -8.46 5.73 -2.98
C ARG A 102 -9.01 4.61 -2.13
N VAL A 103 -8.36 3.44 -2.16
CA VAL A 103 -8.69 2.33 -1.28
C VAL A 103 -8.60 2.80 0.16
N ALA A 104 -7.47 3.42 0.55
CA ALA A 104 -7.30 3.94 1.89
C ALA A 104 -8.38 4.96 2.31
N GLU A 105 -8.70 5.90 1.41
CA GLU A 105 -9.72 6.92 1.68
C GLU A 105 -11.12 6.32 1.83
N THR A 106 -11.49 5.36 0.97
CA THR A 106 -12.82 4.73 0.97
C THR A 106 -12.94 3.75 2.14
N SER A 107 -11.89 3.00 2.44
CA SER A 107 -11.88 2.07 3.58
C SER A 107 -12.06 2.81 4.89
N LEU A 108 -11.50 4.02 5.02
CA LEU A 108 -11.71 4.82 6.21
C LEU A 108 -13.17 5.22 6.40
N ASP A 109 -13.91 5.58 5.35
CA ASP A 109 -15.37 5.88 5.47
C ASP A 109 -16.17 4.64 5.90
N GLU A 110 -15.73 3.46 5.45
CA GLU A 110 -16.39 2.18 5.70
C GLU A 110 -16.07 1.57 7.07
N LEU A 111 -15.12 2.16 7.81
CA LEU A 111 -14.82 1.78 9.20
C LEU A 111 -15.88 2.28 10.21
N MET A 112 -16.91 3.04 9.78
CA MET A 112 -17.83 3.80 10.67
C MET A 112 -18.65 2.95 11.64
N ASP A 113 -18.73 1.65 11.37
CA ASP A 113 -19.47 0.71 12.22
C ASP A 113 -18.61 -0.49 12.60
N HIS A 114 -17.29 -0.41 12.40
CA HIS A 114 -16.41 -1.53 12.67
C HIS A 114 -16.04 -1.56 14.16
N PRO A 115 -16.43 -2.59 14.93
CA PRO A 115 -16.20 -2.64 16.39
C PRO A 115 -14.74 -2.90 16.76
N GLY A 116 -13.88 -3.06 15.76
CA GLY A 116 -12.47 -3.38 15.92
C GLY A 116 -11.59 -2.20 16.25
N SER A 117 -10.34 -2.54 16.47
CA SER A 117 -9.21 -1.65 16.68
C SER A 117 -8.00 -2.29 16.03
N ALA A 118 -6.97 -1.49 15.77
CA ALA A 118 -5.70 -2.01 15.27
C ALA A 118 -4.59 -1.72 16.28
N PRO A 119 -3.67 -2.69 16.49
CA PRO A 119 -2.42 -2.38 17.15
C PRO A 119 -1.62 -1.42 16.27
N PRO A 120 -0.96 -0.44 16.88
CA PRO A 120 -0.06 0.41 16.11
C PRO A 120 1.09 -0.42 15.55
N PRO A 121 1.64 -0.03 14.38
CA PRO A 121 2.85 -0.66 13.90
C PRO A 121 4.03 -0.37 14.83
N ASP A 122 5.01 -1.28 14.89
CA ASP A 122 6.14 -1.23 15.84
C ASP A 122 6.97 0.07 15.80
N ASP A 123 6.91 0.80 14.68
CA ASP A 123 7.61 2.09 14.48
C ASP A 123 6.76 3.31 14.88
N VAL A 124 5.55 3.08 15.39
CA VAL A 124 4.58 4.08 15.83
C VAL A 124 4.31 3.89 17.31
N ASP A 125 4.92 4.75 18.12
CA ASP A 125 4.69 4.79 19.55
C ASP A 125 3.40 5.56 19.84
N LEU A 126 2.29 4.84 20.03
CA LEU A 126 0.99 5.45 20.34
C LEU A 126 1.04 6.25 21.63
N GLU A 127 1.80 5.85 22.64
CA GLU A 127 1.88 6.59 23.91
C GLU A 127 2.51 7.97 23.72
N LYS A 128 3.43 8.11 22.74
CA LYS A 128 4.01 9.41 22.36
C LYS A 128 3.16 10.20 21.37
N LEU A 129 2.26 9.53 20.65
CA LEU A 129 1.35 10.18 19.70
C LEU A 129 0.07 10.64 20.37
N LEU A 130 -0.43 9.91 21.35
CA LEU A 130 -1.56 10.32 22.14
C LEU A 130 -1.12 11.42 23.10
N PRO A 131 -1.97 12.43 23.35
CA PRO A 131 -1.67 13.45 24.35
C PRO A 131 -1.56 12.81 25.74
N ASP A 132 -0.78 13.45 26.62
CA ASP A 132 -0.71 13.10 28.04
C ASP A 132 -2.13 13.08 28.63
N GLY A 133 -2.51 11.96 29.24
CA GLY A 133 -3.82 11.80 29.86
C GLY A 133 -4.95 11.33 28.93
N PHE A 134 -4.64 10.88 27.71
CA PHE A 134 -5.64 10.21 26.86
C PHE A 134 -6.35 9.09 27.66
N PRO A 135 -7.69 9.08 27.72
CA PRO A 135 -8.43 8.15 28.56
C PRO A 135 -8.21 6.72 28.06
N MET A 136 -7.51 5.91 28.85
CA MET A 136 -7.33 4.47 28.56
C MET A 136 -8.66 3.70 28.52
N ALA A 137 -9.75 4.28 29.04
CA ALA A 137 -11.11 3.76 28.91
C ALA A 137 -11.62 3.77 27.46
N ASP A 138 -11.10 4.68 26.63
CA ASP A 138 -11.43 4.79 25.21
C ASP A 138 -10.50 3.93 24.35
N MET A 139 -9.56 3.19 24.95
CA MET A 139 -8.70 2.25 24.25
C MET A 139 -9.35 0.87 24.21
N ALA A 140 -9.26 0.21 23.05
CA ALA A 140 -9.66 -1.18 22.94
C ALA A 140 -8.68 -2.11 23.70
N PRO A 141 -9.09 -3.33 24.07
CA PRO A 141 -8.23 -4.29 24.75
C PRO A 141 -6.87 -4.44 24.05
N GLY A 142 -5.79 -4.35 24.82
CA GLY A 142 -4.43 -4.37 24.30
C GLY A 142 -3.82 -2.98 24.02
N GLY A 143 -4.52 -1.89 24.36
CA GLY A 143 -4.00 -0.53 24.13
C GLY A 143 -4.09 -0.11 22.67
N ASN A 144 -5.11 -0.60 21.97
CA ASN A 144 -5.33 -0.30 20.56
C ASN A 144 -6.30 0.88 20.40
N LEU A 145 -6.09 1.71 19.38
CA LEU A 145 -6.98 2.82 19.06
C LEU A 145 -8.27 2.27 18.39
N PRO A 146 -9.47 2.51 18.95
CA PRO A 146 -10.70 2.12 18.28
C PRO A 146 -10.91 2.89 16.99
N TYR A 147 -11.48 2.23 15.98
CA TYR A 147 -11.69 2.86 14.69
C TYR A 147 -12.67 4.03 14.73
N VAL A 148 -13.65 4.02 15.64
CA VAL A 148 -14.57 5.15 15.84
C VAL A 148 -13.82 6.42 16.27
N VAL A 149 -12.92 6.31 17.25
CA VAL A 149 -12.11 7.45 17.73
C VAL A 149 -11.16 7.94 16.63
N LEU A 150 -10.53 7.00 15.91
CA LEU A 150 -9.67 7.33 14.78
C LEU A 150 -10.43 8.12 13.70
N GLN A 151 -11.66 7.74 13.40
CA GLN A 151 -12.48 8.41 12.40
C GLN A 151 -12.92 9.80 12.82
N ASP A 152 -13.37 9.98 14.06
CA ASP A 152 -13.75 11.28 14.57
C ASP A 152 -12.59 12.27 14.44
N ALA A 153 -11.37 11.83 14.78
CA ALA A 153 -10.16 12.62 14.65
C ALA A 153 -9.83 13.04 13.21
N VAL A 154 -10.31 12.32 12.21
CA VAL A 154 -9.96 12.59 10.80
C VAL A 154 -11.16 12.91 9.91
N ALA A 155 -12.37 13.00 10.46
CA ALA A 155 -13.60 13.27 9.72
C ALA A 155 -13.47 14.55 8.86
N ALA A 156 -12.96 15.63 9.47
CA ALA A 156 -12.70 16.92 8.82
C ALA A 156 -11.24 17.10 8.36
N ALA A 157 -10.40 16.06 8.45
CA ALA A 157 -9.00 16.16 8.09
C ALA A 157 -8.76 16.18 6.58
N ARG A 158 -7.55 16.59 6.19
CA ARG A 158 -7.13 16.58 4.78
C ARG A 158 -7.14 15.14 4.25
N ARG A 159 -7.40 14.97 2.95
CA ARG A 159 -7.37 13.64 2.30
C ARG A 159 -6.09 12.84 2.60
N ILE A 160 -4.94 13.51 2.63
CA ILE A 160 -3.67 12.84 2.96
C ILE A 160 -3.62 12.34 4.40
N ASP A 161 -4.11 13.11 5.36
CA ASP A 161 -4.16 12.72 6.77
C ASP A 161 -5.11 11.52 6.93
N ARG A 162 -6.27 11.53 6.26
CA ARG A 162 -7.21 10.40 6.23
C ARG A 162 -6.59 9.12 5.65
N ARG A 163 -5.83 9.24 4.57
CA ARG A 163 -5.10 8.11 3.96
C ARG A 163 -4.03 7.57 4.90
N VAL A 164 -3.27 8.44 5.55
CA VAL A 164 -2.24 8.05 6.53
C VAL A 164 -2.87 7.37 7.74
N ALA A 165 -3.98 7.90 8.26
CA ALA A 165 -4.74 7.30 9.35
C ALA A 165 -5.15 5.85 9.01
N PHE A 166 -5.72 5.63 7.83
CA PHE A 166 -6.08 4.28 7.43
C PHE A 166 -4.85 3.37 7.26
N VAL A 167 -3.86 3.79 6.46
CA VAL A 167 -2.73 2.91 6.10
C VAL A 167 -1.86 2.58 7.31
N VAL A 168 -1.55 3.59 8.14
CA VAL A 168 -0.64 3.42 9.27
C VAL A 168 -1.39 2.92 10.50
N LEU A 169 -2.45 3.62 10.91
CA LEU A 169 -3.10 3.38 12.20
C LEU A 169 -4.15 2.26 12.12
N ALA A 170 -4.89 2.12 11.01
CA ALA A 170 -5.89 1.06 10.88
C ALA A 170 -5.34 -0.24 10.27
N ALA A 171 -4.46 -0.15 9.26
CA ALA A 171 -3.92 -1.33 8.59
C ALA A 171 -2.54 -1.78 9.13
N GLY A 172 -1.98 -1.07 10.12
CA GLY A 172 -0.72 -1.43 10.77
C GLY A 172 0.47 -1.45 9.81
N VAL A 173 0.51 -0.53 8.84
CA VAL A 173 1.64 -0.41 7.90
C VAL A 173 2.65 0.59 8.46
N PRO A 174 3.95 0.21 8.57
CA PRO A 174 4.99 1.13 9.00
C PRO A 174 5.05 2.42 8.18
N ALA A 175 5.50 3.52 8.78
CA ALA A 175 5.49 4.85 8.16
C ALA A 175 6.24 4.88 6.82
N ARG A 176 7.37 4.17 6.74
CA ARG A 176 8.14 4.00 5.50
C ARG A 176 7.37 3.25 4.42
N GLY A 177 6.62 2.20 4.80
CA GLY A 177 5.76 1.46 3.88
C GLY A 177 4.59 2.31 3.39
N ALA A 178 3.97 3.08 4.29
CA ALA A 178 2.92 4.02 3.95
C ALA A 178 3.39 5.11 2.97
N ALA A 179 4.61 5.62 3.15
CA ALA A 179 5.23 6.60 2.25
C ALA A 179 5.34 6.06 0.82
N VAL A 180 5.80 4.81 0.68
CA VAL A 180 5.89 4.13 -0.62
C VAL A 180 4.52 3.92 -1.24
N LEU A 181 3.56 3.41 -0.46
CA LEU A 181 2.20 3.12 -0.93
C LEU A 181 1.44 4.36 -1.38
N LEU A 182 1.60 5.47 -0.65
CA LEU A 182 0.91 6.72 -0.91
C LEU A 182 1.66 7.63 -1.89
N GLY A 183 2.91 7.29 -2.24
CA GLY A 183 3.73 8.10 -3.15
C GLY A 183 4.13 9.46 -2.57
N VAL A 184 4.34 9.52 -1.25
CA VAL A 184 4.70 10.77 -0.55
C VAL A 184 6.01 10.59 0.23
N PRO A 185 6.75 11.68 0.53
CA PRO A 185 7.91 11.60 1.41
C PRO A 185 7.54 11.08 2.80
N GLU A 186 8.42 10.28 3.43
CA GLU A 186 8.20 9.77 4.79
C GLU A 186 7.98 10.91 5.81
N ALA A 187 8.67 12.04 5.65
CA ALA A 187 8.46 13.23 6.46
C ALA A 187 7.01 13.76 6.38
N ALA A 188 6.35 13.62 5.21
CA ALA A 188 4.94 14.01 5.06
C ALA A 188 4.00 13.06 5.81
N VAL A 189 4.34 11.76 5.86
CA VAL A 189 3.60 10.77 6.66
C VAL A 189 3.72 11.11 8.15
N ARG A 190 4.94 11.38 8.64
CA ARG A 190 5.15 11.78 10.05
C ARG A 190 4.41 13.05 10.41
N ALA A 191 4.49 14.09 9.58
CA ALA A 191 3.73 15.32 9.79
C ALA A 191 2.20 15.11 9.76
N SER A 192 1.71 14.14 8.97
CA SER A 192 0.30 13.73 9.03
C SER A 192 -0.05 13.05 10.34
N LEU A 193 0.80 12.16 10.85
CA LEU A 193 0.61 11.51 12.15
C LEU A 193 0.56 12.53 13.29
N GLU A 194 1.48 13.51 13.32
CA GLU A 194 1.47 14.60 14.30
C GLU A 194 0.18 15.42 14.26
N ARG A 195 -0.36 15.70 13.07
CA ARG A 195 -1.65 16.39 12.94
C ARG A 195 -2.84 15.54 13.37
N ILE A 196 -2.77 14.22 13.20
CA ILE A 196 -3.82 13.31 13.67
C ILE A 196 -3.79 13.23 15.21
N ALA A 197 -2.59 13.11 15.79
CA ALA A 197 -2.35 13.18 17.22
C ALA A 197 -2.95 14.44 17.86
N GLY A 198 -2.68 15.63 17.28
CA GLY A 198 -3.27 16.88 17.76
C GLY A 198 -4.80 16.88 17.74
N ARG A 199 -5.43 16.29 16.70
CA ARG A 199 -6.90 16.20 16.61
C ARG A 199 -7.49 15.21 17.60
N LEU A 200 -6.81 14.08 17.84
CA LEU A 200 -7.19 13.15 18.90
C LEU A 200 -7.16 13.86 20.26
N ALA A 201 -6.17 14.73 20.50
CA ALA A 201 -6.10 15.53 21.71
C ALA A 201 -7.22 16.56 21.82
N ASP A 202 -7.55 17.26 20.74
CA ASP A 202 -8.61 18.26 20.74
C ASP A 202 -9.98 17.65 21.10
N ILE A 203 -10.29 16.47 20.53
CA ILE A 203 -11.56 15.76 20.80
C ILE A 203 -11.71 15.47 22.29
N HIS A 204 -10.65 14.99 22.94
CA HIS A 204 -10.71 14.64 24.36
C HIS A 204 -10.58 15.86 25.29
N GLY A 205 -9.80 16.87 24.91
CA GLY A 205 -9.73 18.14 25.65
C GLY A 205 -11.06 18.90 25.66
N THR A 206 -11.89 18.76 24.63
CA THR A 206 -13.25 19.31 24.64
C THR A 206 -14.25 18.52 25.48
N SER A 207 -14.04 17.21 25.67
CA SER A 207 -14.94 16.38 26.49
C SER A 207 -14.78 16.68 27.99
N ASP A 208 -13.54 16.86 28.45
CA ASP A 208 -13.22 17.18 29.86
C ASP A 208 -13.69 18.59 30.28
N ALA A 209 -13.88 19.49 29.31
CA ALA A 209 -14.41 20.83 29.54
C ALA A 209 -15.95 20.90 29.49
N ALA A 210 -16.61 19.88 28.94
CA ALA A 210 -18.07 19.80 28.86
C ALA A 210 -18.71 19.10 30.09
N ASP A 211 -17.92 18.30 30.82
CA ASP A 211 -18.34 17.57 32.02
C ASP A 211 -17.99 18.29 33.35
N GLN A 212 -17.58 19.56 33.30
CA GLN A 212 -17.37 20.46 34.47
C GLN A 212 -18.39 21.59 34.51
#